data_AF-A0A7W0PRR2-F1
#
_entry.id   AF-A0A7W0PRR2-F1
#
_cell.length_a   1.000
_cell.length_b   1.000
_cell.length_c   1.000
_cell.angle_alpha   90.00
_cell.angle_beta   90.00
_cell.angle_gamma   90.00
#
_symmetry.space_group_name_H-M   'P 1'
#
loop_
_entity.id
_entity.type
_entity.pdbx_description
1 polymer ?
#
loop_
_entity_poly.entity_id
_entity_poly.type
_entity_poly.pdbx_seq_one_letter_code
_entity_poly.pdbx_strand_id
1 'polypeptide(L)' 'MRSTIDTKRQPTPMIRTGQAQQAEIGSGYLETLERRLADGYARIEDANLRGQDVTAWEEFWIDLLHQYEAAVDDLPEAA' A
#
# COMPACT_ATOMS: atom_id res chain seq x y z
N MET A 1 10.86 -59.98 -6.67
CA MET A 1 11.89 -59.00 -6.27
C MET A 1 11.54 -57.65 -6.89
N ARG A 2 11.32 -56.65 -6.01
CA ARG A 2 11.26 -55.19 -6.21
C ARG A 2 10.36 -54.62 -7.33
N SER A 3 9.07 -54.51 -7.03
CA SER A 3 8.25 -53.38 -7.49
C SER A 3 8.44 -52.25 -6.49
N THR A 4 9.07 -51.15 -6.91
CA THR A 4 9.12 -49.91 -6.14
C THR A 4 8.97 -48.75 -7.11
N ILE A 5 7.72 -48.38 -7.40
CA ILE A 5 7.39 -47.04 -7.89
C ILE A 5 6.38 -46.47 -6.91
N ASP A 6 6.85 -46.16 -5.70
CA ASP A 6 6.12 -45.30 -4.77
C ASP A 6 6.50 -43.86 -5.12
N THR A 7 5.95 -43.37 -6.24
CA THR A 7 5.97 -41.94 -6.53
C THR A 7 4.75 -41.32 -5.87
N LYS A 8 4.84 -41.10 -4.55
CA LYS A 8 3.99 -40.12 -3.88
C LYS A 8 4.32 -38.74 -4.46
N ARG A 9 3.57 -38.36 -5.51
CA ARG A 9 3.36 -36.96 -5.86
C ARG A 9 2.72 -36.29 -4.65
N GLN A 10 3.54 -35.67 -3.82
CA GLN A 10 3.05 -34.68 -2.87
C GLN A 10 2.53 -33.49 -3.68
N PRO A 11 1.32 -32.98 -3.40
CA PRO A 11 0.86 -31.75 -4.03
C PRO A 11 1.73 -30.59 -3.54
N THR A 12 2.30 -29.86 -4.49
CA THR A 12 3.06 -28.63 -4.28
C THR A 12 2.17 -27.60 -3.54
N PRO A 13 2.60 -27.01 -2.41
CA PRO A 13 1.96 -25.82 -1.90
C PRO A 13 2.42 -24.62 -2.74
N MET A 14 1.73 -24.35 -3.86
CA MET A 14 1.95 -23.17 -4.72
C MET A 14 0.86 -22.10 -4.52
N ILE A 15 0.35 -21.95 -3.30
CA ILE A 15 -0.62 -20.89 -2.95
C ILE A 15 -0.24 -20.36 -1.56
N ARG A 16 0.83 -19.56 -1.49
CA ARG A 16 1.09 -18.71 -0.31
C ARG A 16 1.91 -17.45 -0.64
N THR A 17 2.61 -17.45 -1.76
CA THR A 17 3.48 -16.34 -2.17
C THR A 17 2.72 -15.11 -2.70
N GLY A 18 1.48 -15.27 -3.18
CA GLY A 18 0.70 -14.14 -3.72
C GLY A 18 0.22 -13.16 -2.65
N GLN A 19 -0.25 -13.65 -1.50
CA GLN A 19 -0.85 -12.80 -0.46
C GLN A 19 0.18 -12.01 0.33
N ALA A 20 1.35 -12.61 0.64
CA ALA A 20 2.44 -11.90 1.30
C ALA A 20 3.07 -10.82 0.39
N GLN A 21 3.25 -11.13 -0.90
CA GLN A 21 3.77 -10.16 -1.87
C GLN A 21 2.80 -8.99 -2.10
N GLN A 22 1.49 -9.25 -2.10
CA GLN A 22 0.45 -8.21 -2.21
C GLN A 22 0.39 -7.32 -0.97
N ALA A 23 0.54 -7.90 0.23
CA ALA A 23 0.59 -7.15 1.49
C ALA A 23 1.84 -6.25 1.59
N GLU A 24 3.02 -6.73 1.16
CA GLU A 24 4.26 -5.93 1.14
C GLU A 24 4.21 -4.78 0.12
N ILE A 25 3.56 -4.99 -1.03
CA ILE A 25 3.32 -3.93 -2.02
C ILE A 25 2.31 -2.92 -1.48
N GLY A 26 1.25 -3.37 -0.81
CA GLY A 26 0.28 -2.52 -0.13
C GLY A 26 0.92 -1.66 0.95
N SER A 27 1.78 -2.23 1.79
CA SER A 27 2.47 -1.49 2.85
C SER A 27 3.45 -0.44 2.29
N GLY A 28 4.23 -0.77 1.25
CA GLY A 28 5.16 0.18 0.63
C GLY A 28 4.45 1.32 -0.13
N TYR A 29 3.26 1.06 -0.66
CA TYR A 29 2.41 2.08 -1.27
C TYR A 29 1.84 3.04 -0.22
N LEU A 30 1.35 2.51 0.91
CA LEU A 30 0.87 3.31 2.04
C LEU A 30 1.96 4.23 2.61
N GLU A 31 3.16 3.71 2.88
CA GLU A 31 4.29 4.52 3.36
C GLU A 31 4.65 5.67 2.40
N THR A 32 4.48 5.45 1.10
CA THR A 32 4.73 6.48 0.09
C THR A 32 3.64 7.55 0.10
N LEU A 33 2.38 7.17 0.28
CA LEU A 33 1.26 8.10 0.43
C LEU A 33 1.38 8.92 1.72
N GLU A 34 1.70 8.28 2.85
CA GLU A 34 1.93 8.94 4.14
C GLU A 34 3.01 10.02 4.04
N ARG A 35 4.16 9.69 3.43
CA ARG A 35 5.24 10.66 3.23
C ARG A 35 4.79 11.83 2.37
N ARG A 36 4.08 11.57 1.27
CA ARG A 36 3.57 12.63 0.39
C ARG A 36 2.52 13.50 1.08
N LEU A 37 1.69 12.93 1.94
CA LEU A 37 0.72 13.67 2.75
C LEU A 37 1.42 14.59 3.75
N ALA A 38 2.45 14.09 4.45
CA ALA A 38 3.24 14.89 5.37
C ALA A 38 3.96 16.04 4.66
N ASP A 39 4.63 15.75 3.54
CA ASP A 39 5.32 16.75 2.73
C ASP A 39 4.34 17.80 2.16
N GLY A 40 3.17 17.36 1.68
CA GLY A 40 2.12 18.22 1.15
C GLY A 40 1.56 19.17 2.20
N TYR A 41 1.29 18.65 3.40
CA TYR A 41 0.79 19.45 4.53
C TYR A 41 1.81 20.53 4.93
N ALA A 42 3.08 20.16 5.13
CA ALA A 42 4.13 21.11 5.49
C ALA A 42 4.31 22.22 4.44
N ARG A 43 4.18 21.86 3.15
CA ARG A 43 4.25 22.83 2.05
C ARG A 43 3.05 23.78 2.01
N ILE A 44 1.84 23.28 2.26
CA ILE A 44 0.62 24.10 2.33
C ILE A 44 0.73 25.05 3.53
N GLU A 45 1.18 24.58 4.68
CA GLU A 45 1.39 25.40 5.88
C GLU A 45 2.39 26.54 5.62
N ASP A 46 3.56 26.26 5.05
CA ASP A 46 4.56 27.28 4.72
C ASP A 46 4.03 28.31 3.71
N ALA A 47 3.31 27.87 2.68
CA ALA A 47 2.74 28.77 1.68
C ALA A 47 1.60 29.64 2.24
N ASN A 48 0.78 29.09 3.12
CA ASN A 48 -0.28 29.83 3.80
C ASN A 48 0.31 30.92 4.73
N LEU A 49 1.40 30.60 5.45
CA LEU A 49 2.15 31.59 6.26
C LEU A 49 2.74 32.73 5.40
N ARG A 50 3.04 32.45 4.12
CA ARG A 50 3.53 33.45 3.15
C ARG A 50 2.40 34.20 2.44
N GLY A 51 1.14 33.91 2.76
CA GLY A 51 -0.04 34.50 2.12
C GLY A 51 -0.20 34.09 0.66
N GLN A 52 0.33 32.92 0.26
CA GLN A 52 0.13 32.38 -1.08
C GLN A 52 -1.22 31.67 -1.17
N ASP A 53 -1.82 31.72 -2.35
CA ASP A 53 -2.99 30.89 -2.66
C ASP A 53 -2.56 29.41 -2.72
N VAL A 54 -3.17 28.61 -1.86
CA VAL A 54 -2.90 27.18 -1.71
C VAL A 54 -4.08 26.31 -2.13
N THR A 55 -5.19 26.88 -2.62
CA THR A 55 -6.44 26.13 -2.88
C THR A 55 -6.21 24.92 -3.80
N ALA A 56 -5.46 25.09 -4.89
CA ALA A 56 -5.15 23.98 -5.79
C ALA A 56 -4.25 22.90 -5.14
N TRP A 57 -3.45 23.27 -4.14
CA TRP A 57 -2.61 22.32 -3.41
C TRP A 57 -3.42 21.57 -2.35
N GLU A 58 -4.37 22.25 -1.70
CA GLU A 58 -5.32 21.65 -0.77
C GLU A 58 -6.23 20.64 -1.49
N GLU A 59 -6.76 20.98 -2.66
CA GLU A 59 -7.55 20.04 -3.50
C GLU A 59 -6.74 18.79 -3.82
N PHE A 60 -5.50 18.95 -4.28
CA PHE A 60 -4.61 17.83 -4.55
C PHE A 60 -4.29 17.00 -3.30
N TRP A 61 -4.12 17.66 -2.15
CA TRP A 61 -3.85 17.00 -0.88
C TRP A 61 -5.05 16.18 -0.39
N ILE A 62 -6.28 16.67 -0.59
CA ILE A 62 -7.52 15.93 -0.35
C ILE A 62 -7.61 14.69 -1.25
N ASP A 63 -7.30 14.82 -2.54
CA ASP A 63 -7.26 13.66 -3.44
C ASP A 63 -6.23 12.61 -3.01
N LEU A 64 -5.12 13.04 -2.41
CA LEU A 64 -4.10 12.16 -1.87
C LEU A 64 -4.58 11.45 -0.59
N LEU A 65 -5.38 12.12 0.26
CA LEU A 65 -6.02 11.51 1.42
C LEU A 65 -7.00 10.41 1.01
N HIS A 66 -7.85 10.67 0.01
CA HIS A 66 -8.79 9.66 -0.48
C HIS A 66 -8.06 8.41 -1.03
N GLN A 67 -6.92 8.61 -1.70
CA GLN A 67 -6.09 7.48 -2.17
C GLN A 67 -5.50 6.69 -1.00
N TYR A 68 -5.09 7.35 0.07
CA TYR A 68 -4.59 6.70 1.27
C TYR A 68 -5.69 5.91 1.98
N GLU A 69 -6.86 6.51 2.17
CA GLU A 69 -8.03 5.84 2.75
C GLU A 69 -8.41 4.57 1.96
N ALA A 70 -8.51 4.68 0.64
CA ALA A 70 -8.79 3.52 -0.22
C ALA A 70 -7.71 2.43 -0.11
N ALA A 71 -6.43 2.81 -0.03
CA ALA A 71 -5.34 1.86 0.10
C ALA A 71 -5.32 1.17 1.48
N VAL A 72 -5.77 1.84 2.54
CA VAL A 72 -5.94 1.26 3.88
C VAL A 72 -7.13 0.32 3.90
N ASP A 73 -8.26 0.69 3.29
CA ASP A 73 -9.46 -0.14 3.20
C ASP A 73 -9.22 -1.43 2.39
N ASP A 74 -8.35 -1.37 1.37
CA ASP A 74 -7.93 -2.53 0.58
C ASP A 74 -6.92 -3.44 1.30
N LEU A 75 -6.37 -3.00 2.44
CA LEU A 75 -5.47 -3.82 3.23
C LEU A 75 -6.30 -4.91 3.93
N PRO A 76 -6.01 -6.21 3.69
CA PRO A 76 -6.78 -7.27 4.32
C PRO A 76 -6.67 -7.15 5.84
N GLU A 77 -7.82 -7.06 6.52
CA GLU A 77 -7.91 -7.12 7.98
C GLU A 77 -7.20 -8.39 8.44
N ALA A 78 -5.98 -8.24 8.94
CA ALA A 78 -5.27 -9.32 9.62
C ALA A 78 -5.90 -9.47 11.02
N ALA A 79 -7.11 -10.03 11.06
CA ALA A 79 -7.78 -10.47 12.27
C ALA A 79 -7.32 -11.88 12.70
#